data_AF-A0A3D3JZR7-F1
#
_entry.id   AF-A0A3D3JZR7-F1
#
_cell.length_a   1.000
_cell.length_b   1.000
_cell.length_c   1.000
_cell.angle_alpha   90.00
_cell.angle_beta   90.00
_cell.angle_gamma   90.00
#
_symmetry.space_group_name_H-M   'P 1'
#
loop_
_entity.id
_entity.type
_entity.pdbx_description
1 polymer ?
#
loop_
_entity_poly.entity_id
_entity_poly.type
_entity_poly.pdbx_seq_one_letter_code
_entity_poly.pdbx_strand_id
1 'polypeptide(L)' 'YTFLVFFHALYKTKNISIAAMAIISTYIQMFSYGYGFLKSWFLLNVLRIKPEEAFPNHFHK' A
#
# COMPACT_ATOMS: atom_id res chain seq x y z
N TYR A 1 -1.75 9.29 -14.06
CA TYR A 1 -2.59 9.20 -12.85
C TYR A 1 -2.26 10.26 -11.80
N THR A 2 -1.00 10.65 -11.61
CA THR A 2 -0.56 11.64 -10.62
C THR A 2 -1.33 12.96 -10.67
N PHE A 3 -1.51 13.55 -11.85
CA PHE A 3 -2.31 14.77 -12.02
C PHE A 3 -3.79 14.56 -11.70
N LEU A 4 -4.35 13.40 -12.03
CA LEU A 4 -5.73 13.06 -11.70
C LEU A 4 -5.92 12.98 -10.18
N VAL A 5 -5.00 12.33 -9.46
CA VAL A 5 -5.01 12.26 -7.99
C VAL A 5 -4.89 13.66 -7.39
N PHE A 6 -3.97 14.48 -7.90
CA PHE A 6 -3.78 15.86 -7.44
C PHE A 6 -5.04 16.71 -7.64
N PHE A 7 -5.58 16.76 -8.86
CA PHE A 7 -6.76 17.58 -9.15
C PHE A 7 -8.01 17.06 -8.44
N HIS A 8 -8.16 15.74 -8.29
CA HIS A 8 -9.26 15.16 -7.52
C HIS A 8 -9.16 15.52 -6.02
N ALA A 9 -7.97 15.40 -5.43
CA ALA A 9 -7.72 15.80 -4.04
C ALA A 9 -7.90 17.30 -3.84
N LEU A 10 -7.43 18.12 -4.79
CA LEU A 10 -7.59 19.57 -4.78
C LEU A 10 -9.07 19.96 -4.88
N TYR A 11 -9.84 19.32 -5.76
CA TYR A 11 -11.28 19.57 -5.89
C TYR A 11 -12.04 19.23 -4.60
N LYS A 12 -11.70 18.11 -3.95
CA LYS A 12 -12.38 17.63 -2.73
C LYS A 12 -12.02 18.44 -1.48
N THR A 13 -10.76 18.88 -1.38
CA THR A 13 -10.24 19.50 -0.15
C THR A 13 -10.06 21.01 -0.26
N LYS A 14 -10.05 21.54 -1.49
CA LYS A 14 -9.76 22.95 -1.82
C LYS A 14 -8.44 23.46 -1.20
N ASN A 15 -7.50 22.55 -0.96
CA ASN A 15 -6.23 22.86 -0.30
C ASN A 15 -5.05 22.25 -1.09
N ILE A 16 -4.14 23.12 -1.55
CA ILE A 16 -2.99 22.73 -2.38
C ILE A 16 -2.01 21.84 -1.60
N SER A 17 -1.77 22.12 -0.33
CA SER A 17 -0.88 21.32 0.51
C SER A 17 -1.42 19.89 0.68
N ILE A 18 -2.74 19.74 0.89
CA ILE A 18 -3.37 18.42 1.00
C ILE A 18 -3.29 17.67 -0.34
N ALA A 19 -3.54 18.35 -1.46
CA ALA A 19 -3.42 17.75 -2.79
C ALA A 19 -1.99 17.26 -3.10
N ALA A 20 -0.95 18.02 -2.70
CA ALA A 20 0.43 17.61 -2.84
C ALA A 20 0.77 16.39 -1.96
N MET A 21 0.32 16.39 -0.70
CA MET A 21 0.49 15.23 0.20
C MET A 21 -0.22 13.98 -0.32
N ALA A 22 -1.38 14.13 -0.97
CA ALA A 22 -2.11 13.00 -1.55
C ALA A 22 -1.30 12.25 -2.63
N ILE A 23 -0.49 12.97 -3.43
CA ILE A 23 0.42 12.35 -4.40
C ILE A 23 1.44 11.47 -3.66
N ILE A 24 2.12 12.03 -2.66
CA ILE A 24 3.16 11.33 -1.89
C ILE A 24 2.55 10.10 -1.21
N SER A 25 1.40 10.26 -0.56
CA SER A 25 0.67 9.18 0.11
C SER A 25 0.32 8.06 -0.87
N THR A 26 -0.15 8.38 -2.09
CA THR A 26 -0.51 7.38 -3.10
C THR A 26 0.70 6.52 -3.50
N TYR A 27 1.88 7.13 -3.68
CA TYR A 27 3.10 6.36 -4.01
C TYR A 27 3.58 5.51 -2.84
N ILE A 28 3.56 6.04 -1.61
CA ILE A 28 3.91 5.27 -0.41
C ILE A 28 2.96 4.08 -0.25
N GLN A 29 1.66 4.30 -0.47
CA GLN A 29 0.63 3.26 -0.39
C GLN A 29 0.89 2.17 -1.43
N MET A 30 1.08 2.54 -2.69
CA MET A 30 1.34 1.57 -3.77
C MET A 30 2.62 0.77 -3.54
N PHE A 31 3.69 1.42 -3.07
CA PHE A 31 4.94 0.74 -2.72
C PHE A 31 4.76 -0.21 -1.53
N SER A 32 4.14 0.27 -0.44
CA SER A 32 3.94 -0.52 0.78
C SER A 32 3.10 -1.76 0.53
N TYR A 33 2.01 -1.65 -0.24
CA TYR A 33 1.21 -2.80 -0.65
C TYR A 33 2.00 -3.75 -1.55
N GLY A 34 2.73 -3.24 -2.54
CA GLY A 34 3.55 -4.06 -3.44
C GLY A 34 4.64 -4.83 -2.69
N TYR A 35 5.33 -4.17 -1.75
CA TYR A 35 6.35 -4.80 -0.92
C TYR A 35 5.76 -5.85 0.02
N GLY A 36 4.63 -5.55 0.69
CA GLY A 36 3.93 -6.52 1.54
C GLY A 36 3.48 -7.75 0.76
N PHE A 37 2.98 -7.55 -0.47
CA PHE A 37 2.64 -8.64 -1.38
C PHE A 37 3.86 -9.46 -1.78
N LEU A 38 4.95 -8.82 -2.22
CA LEU A 38 6.17 -9.51 -2.64
C LEU A 38 6.79 -10.32 -1.51
N LYS A 39 6.83 -9.74 -0.30
CA LYS A 39 7.26 -10.45 0.91
C LYS A 39 6.40 -11.70 1.13
N SER A 40 5.09 -11.57 1.03
CA SER A 40 4.17 -12.71 1.20
C SER A 40 4.34 -13.77 0.11
N TRP A 41 4.48 -13.33 -1.13
CA TRP A 41 4.72 -14.23 -2.24
C TRP A 41 6.03 -15.01 -2.04
N PHE A 42 7.10 -14.35 -1.61
CA PHE A 42 8.39 -14.99 -1.35
C PHE A 42 8.31 -16.02 -0.21
N LEU A 43 7.74 -15.65 0.95
CA LEU A 43 7.61 -16.56 2.10
C LEU A 43 6.77 -17.81 1.76
N LEU A 44 5.68 -17.64 1.02
CA LEU A 44 4.74 -18.73 0.73
C LEU A 44 5.15 -19.57 -0.48
N ASN A 45 5.66 -18.96 -1.55
CA ASN A 45 5.93 -19.67 -2.81
C ASN A 45 7.39 -20.11 -2.92
N VAL A 46 8.34 -19.28 -2.46
CA VAL A 46 9.77 -19.60 -2.53
C VAL A 46 10.20 -20.39 -1.31
N LEU A 47 9.92 -19.87 -0.11
CA LEU A 47 10.30 -20.54 1.14
C LEU A 47 9.31 -21.64 1.59
N ARG A 48 8.13 -21.71 0.97
CA ARG A 48 7.07 -22.71 1.27
C ARG A 48 6.68 -22.77 2.75
N ILE A 49 6.76 -21.64 3.45
CA ILE A 49 6.34 -21.53 4.85
C ILE A 49 4.81 -21.60 4.90
N LYS A 50 4.26 -22.30 5.88
CA LYS A 50 2.80 -22.34 6.08
C LYS A 50 2.27 -20.93 6.37
N PRO A 51 1.14 -20.51 5.78
CA PRO A 51 0.58 -19.16 5.99
C PRO A 51 0.40 -18.77 7.46
N GLU A 52 0.03 -19.71 8.32
CA GLU A 52 -0.19 -19.51 9.74
C GLU A 52 1.12 -19.22 10.50
N GLU A 53 2.23 -19.77 10.02
CA GLU A 53 3.57 -19.53 10.58
C GLU A 53 4.21 -18.26 10.00
N ALA A 54 3.97 -17.98 8.71
CA ALA A 54 4.47 -16.78 8.04
C ALA A 54 3.75 -15.50 8.53
N PHE A 55 2.47 -15.61 8.91
CA PHE A 55 1.64 -14.49 9.36
C PHE A 55 0.86 -14.83 10.64
N PRO A 56 1.54 -15.09 11.77
CA PRO A 56 0.90 -15.59 12.99
C PRO A 56 -0.09 -14.60 13.60
N ASN A 57 0.06 -13.29 13.31
CA ASN A 57 -0.85 -12.25 13.77
C ASN A 57 -2.02 -11.97 12.82
N HIS A 58 -2.06 -12.56 11.61
CA HIS A 58 -3.19 -12.44 10.68
C HIS A 58 -4.23 -13.54 10.89
N PHE A 59 -3.83 -14.67 11.47
CA PHE A 59 -4.72 -15.78 11.77
C PHE A 59 -5.00 -15.79 13.27
N HIS A 60 -6.21 -15.37 13.65
CA HIS A 60 -6.68 -15.56 15.02
C HIS A 60 -7.04 -17.03 15.24
N LYS A 61 -6.61 -17.60 16.36
CA LYS A 61 -7.04 -18.93 16.82
C LYS A 61 -8.44 -18.87 17.39
#